data_AF-W4RWZ7-F1
#
_entry.id   AF-W4RWZ7-F1
#
_cell.length_a   1.000
_cell.length_b   1.000
_cell.length_c   1.000
_cell.angle_alpha   90.00
_cell.angle_beta   90.00
_cell.angle_gamma   90.00
#
_symmetry.space_group_name_H-M   'P 1'
#
loop_
_entity.id
_entity.type
_entity.pdbx_description
1 polymer ?
#
loop_
_entity_poly.entity_id
_entity_poly.type
_entity_poly.pdbx_seq_one_letter_code
_entity_poly.pdbx_strand_id
1 'polypeptide(L)'
;MINSSYILLPSKRFYLPFDFYKPQNEYFNIVKNIVDPENWYIIRDRIYISCFPKKGPLPTHGWKIHISGTIWDSEEILEKVSRFCMEHSISFKCLMDKVVFDANQNKVADRSGSGKFITIYPESEKQFIEVTPKLYKLLSMYNGPYILTDRRYGDKGIVYYRYGGINIGLVKLGNQYVHMIKSENGEEFIDDRKPRFQLPNWVKDPFQKNNFNKEKKNNFLLNNRYKVLSVLRYTNAGGTYIAEDIQNAEKVIVKEVRPFTVQYGNRKDAVSLKKTEYAILKKIHSLGVSPIPIDIFKEWEHTYLVESYIDGPTIKQFVVNENLSLSLIQLLTISMNILRKLLKYLLIF
;
A
#
# COMPACT_ATOMS: atom_id res chain seq x y z
N MET A 1 8.25 21.80 10.78
CA MET A 1 8.31 20.48 11.44
C MET A 1 8.14 19.41 10.39
N ILE A 2 9.15 18.55 10.26
CA ILE A 2 9.31 17.57 9.19
C ILE A 2 8.21 16.53 9.35
N ASN A 3 7.39 16.33 8.32
CA ASN A 3 6.50 15.19 8.22
C ASN A 3 7.38 13.97 7.87
N SER A 4 8.16 13.53 8.86
CA SER A 4 8.90 12.29 8.80
C SER A 4 7.84 11.20 8.76
N SER A 5 7.68 10.54 7.61
CA SER A 5 6.99 9.25 7.57
C SER A 5 7.76 8.34 8.53
N TYR A 6 7.33 8.25 9.79
CA TYR A 6 7.94 7.37 10.77
C TYR A 6 7.60 5.95 10.35
N ILE A 7 8.48 5.35 9.54
CA ILE A 7 8.46 3.91 9.35
C ILE A 7 8.99 3.32 10.65
N LEU A 8 8.07 2.86 11.49
CA LEU A 8 8.40 2.09 12.68
C LEU A 8 8.72 0.67 12.23
N LEU A 9 9.98 0.28 12.41
CA LEU A 9 10.42 -1.06 12.06
C LEU A 9 10.21 -2.00 13.25
N PRO A 10 9.67 -3.21 13.02
CA PRO A 10 9.50 -4.19 14.08
C PRO A 10 10.89 -4.69 14.53
N SER A 11 11.26 -4.45 15.79
CA SER A 11 12.32 -5.23 16.45
C SER A 11 11.71 -6.38 17.24
N LYS A 12 12.52 -7.36 17.63
CA LYS A 12 12.08 -8.53 18.43
C LYS A 12 11.42 -8.15 19.76
N ARG A 13 11.56 -6.91 20.25
CA ARG A 13 11.02 -6.46 21.55
C ARG A 13 10.23 -5.14 21.49
N PHE A 14 10.55 -4.24 20.56
CA PHE A 14 9.96 -2.89 20.46
C PHE A 14 9.85 -2.39 19.01
N TYR A 15 9.04 -1.36 18.75
CA TYR A 15 9.12 -0.62 17.49
C TYR A 15 10.28 0.37 17.56
N LEU A 16 11.17 0.36 16.57
CA LEU A 16 12.29 1.31 16.50
C LEU A 16 12.01 2.40 15.46
N PRO A 17 12.31 3.69 15.78
CA PRO A 17 12.37 4.73 14.76
C PRO A 17 13.39 4.38 13.68
N PHE A 18 13.11 4.80 12.44
CA PHE A 18 13.98 4.52 11.30
C PHE A 18 15.43 5.02 11.49
N ASP A 19 15.64 6.09 12.26
CA ASP A 19 16.98 6.64 12.52
C ASP A 19 17.94 5.64 13.21
N PHE A 20 17.40 4.60 13.86
CA PHE A 20 18.17 3.52 14.49
C PHE A 20 18.33 2.29 13.60
N TYR A 21 17.75 2.30 12.41
CA TYR A 21 17.80 1.18 11.50
C TYR A 21 19.14 1.13 10.75
N LYS A 22 19.75 -0.07 10.71
CA LYS A 22 20.93 -0.34 9.90
C LYS A 22 20.48 -1.02 8.61
N PRO A 23 20.63 -0.37 7.44
CA PRO A 23 20.15 -0.92 6.19
C PRO A 23 20.94 -2.15 5.77
N GLN A 24 20.25 -3.09 5.14
CA GLN A 24 20.90 -4.23 4.51
C GLN A 24 21.44 -3.83 3.11
N ASN A 25 22.27 -4.68 2.51
CA ASN A 25 23.02 -4.36 1.29
C ASN A 25 22.53 -5.08 0.03
N GLU A 26 21.51 -5.93 0.10
CA GLU A 26 21.04 -6.72 -1.03
C GLU A 26 20.63 -5.85 -2.23
N TYR A 27 19.79 -4.84 -2.03
CA TYR A 27 19.37 -3.95 -3.12
C TYR A 27 20.49 -3.02 -3.58
N PHE A 28 21.34 -2.55 -2.66
CA PHE A 28 22.47 -1.70 -3.03
C PHE A 28 23.51 -2.45 -3.83
N ASN A 29 23.78 -3.71 -3.51
CA ASN A 29 24.70 -4.54 -4.28
C ASN A 29 24.18 -4.78 -5.71
N ILE A 30 22.87 -5.02 -5.87
CA ILE A 30 22.24 -5.14 -7.20
C ILE A 30 22.47 -3.85 -8.00
N VAL A 31 22.11 -2.70 -7.42
CA VAL A 31 22.24 -1.40 -8.08
C VAL A 31 23.71 -1.09 -8.41
N LYS A 32 24.62 -1.28 -7.45
CA LYS A 32 26.06 -1.01 -7.61
C LYS A 32 26.69 -1.84 -8.73
N ASN A 33 26.22 -3.06 -8.95
CA ASN A 33 26.75 -3.95 -9.99
C ASN A 33 26.23 -3.60 -11.40
N ILE A 34 25.19 -2.77 -11.50
CA ILE A 34 24.54 -2.39 -12.77
C ILE A 34 24.88 -0.96 -13.18
N VAL A 35 24.92 -0.05 -12.20
CA VAL A 35 25.11 1.37 -12.43
C VAL A 35 26.58 1.68 -12.65
N ASP A 36 26.89 2.34 -13.77
CA ASP A 36 28.23 2.82 -14.10
C ASP A 36 28.63 4.00 -13.19
N PRO A 37 29.62 3.84 -12.29
CA PRO A 37 30.01 4.89 -11.34
C PRO A 37 30.70 6.09 -12.02
N GLU A 38 31.21 5.95 -13.24
CA GLU A 38 31.85 7.05 -13.96
C GLU A 38 30.82 8.09 -14.41
N ASN A 39 29.66 7.63 -14.87
CA ASN A 39 28.63 8.48 -15.46
C ASN A 39 27.39 8.67 -14.59
N TRP A 40 27.31 8.01 -13.43
CA TRP A 40 26.15 8.07 -12.53
C TRP A 40 26.53 8.29 -11.09
N TYR A 41 25.59 8.86 -10.33
CA TYR A 41 25.62 8.91 -8.89
C TYR A 41 24.71 7.84 -8.30
N ILE A 42 25.17 7.19 -7.22
CA ILE A 42 24.37 6.31 -6.38
C ILE A 42 24.39 6.91 -4.97
N ILE A 43 23.22 7.32 -4.47
CA ILE A 43 23.07 7.96 -3.16
C ILE A 43 22.10 7.14 -2.31
N ARG A 44 22.53 6.80 -1.10
CA ARG A 44 21.64 6.32 -0.04
C ARG A 44 21.18 7.52 0.78
N ASP A 45 19.89 7.81 0.75
CA ASP A 45 19.27 8.86 1.56
C ASP A 45 17.99 8.34 2.20
N ARG A 46 17.91 8.46 3.53
CA ARG A 46 16.79 7.96 4.34
C ARG A 46 16.47 6.51 4.02
N ILE A 47 15.30 6.26 3.43
CA ILE A 47 14.76 4.95 3.10
C ILE A 47 14.96 4.58 1.61
N TYR A 48 15.73 5.36 0.85
CA TYR A 48 15.89 5.19 -0.60
C TYR A 48 17.34 5.01 -1.03
N ILE A 49 17.53 4.22 -2.08
CA ILE A 49 18.71 4.27 -2.95
C ILE A 49 18.29 5.05 -4.19
N SER A 50 18.96 6.17 -4.47
CA SER A 50 18.70 7.03 -5.63
C SER A 50 19.86 6.94 -6.63
N CYS A 51 19.53 6.74 -7.90
CA CYS A 51 20.46 6.63 -9.01
C CYS A 51 20.12 7.68 -10.05
N PHE A 52 21.10 8.50 -10.41
CA PHE A 52 20.88 9.53 -11.43
C PHE A 52 22.16 9.75 -12.27
N PRO A 53 22.00 9.96 -13.58
CA PRO A 53 23.11 10.26 -14.46
C PRO A 53 23.72 11.61 -14.10
N LYS A 54 25.02 11.80 -14.37
CA LYS A 54 25.75 13.06 -14.18
C LYS A 54 25.39 14.09 -15.27
N LYS A 55 24.09 14.27 -15.55
CA LYS A 55 23.53 15.17 -16.56
C LYS A 55 22.49 16.11 -15.93
N GLY A 56 22.90 17.32 -15.55
CA GLY A 56 22.01 18.40 -15.08
C GLY A 56 21.01 18.06 -13.95
N PRO A 57 20.19 19.02 -13.50
CA PRO A 57 19.11 18.76 -12.57
C PRO A 57 17.89 18.15 -13.29
N LEU A 58 17.12 17.33 -12.57
CA LEU A 58 15.78 16.90 -13.00
C LEU A 58 14.82 18.11 -13.05
N PRO A 59 13.76 18.07 -13.88
CA PRO A 59 12.69 19.07 -13.83
C PRO A 59 12.06 19.10 -12.43
N THR A 60 11.50 20.24 -12.03
CA THR A 60 10.87 20.41 -10.70
C THR A 60 9.51 19.73 -10.59
N HIS A 61 8.89 19.36 -11.71
CA HIS A 61 7.69 18.54 -11.76
C HIS A 61 7.58 17.81 -13.10
N GLY A 62 6.76 16.77 -13.15
CA GLY A 62 6.55 16.01 -14.37
C GLY A 62 5.88 14.66 -14.10
N TRP A 63 5.86 13.83 -15.14
CA TRP A 63 5.43 12.43 -15.03
C TRP A 63 6.47 11.62 -14.26
N LYS A 64 5.98 10.75 -13.37
CA LYS A 64 6.79 9.76 -12.66
C LYS A 64 6.15 8.41 -12.85
N ILE A 65 6.97 7.39 -13.04
CA ILE A 65 6.53 6.01 -13.13
C ILE A 65 6.85 5.35 -11.79
N HIS A 66 5.87 4.69 -11.18
CA HIS A 66 6.06 3.90 -9.98
C HIS A 66 5.88 2.42 -10.32
N ILE A 67 6.84 1.62 -9.89
CA ILE A 67 6.80 0.17 -10.01
C ILE A 67 6.35 -0.37 -8.65
N SER A 68 5.25 -1.12 -8.64
CA SER A 68 4.90 -1.93 -7.49
C SER A 68 5.58 -3.29 -7.55
N GLY A 69 5.36 -4.13 -6.56
CA GLY A 69 5.95 -5.45 -6.56
C GLY A 69 5.70 -6.16 -5.25
N THR A 70 6.19 -7.38 -5.21
CA THR A 70 6.21 -8.21 -4.01
C THR A 70 7.63 -8.31 -3.45
N ILE A 71 7.74 -8.65 -2.18
CA ILE A 71 9.02 -8.90 -1.53
C ILE A 71 9.74 -10.12 -2.09
N TRP A 72 8.99 -11.08 -2.65
CA TRP A 72 9.52 -12.31 -3.25
C TRP A 72 10.25 -12.04 -4.56
N ASP A 73 9.72 -11.12 -5.36
CA ASP A 73 10.20 -10.84 -6.72
C ASP A 73 11.02 -9.53 -6.76
N SER A 74 11.29 -8.92 -5.60
CA SER A 74 11.83 -7.55 -5.51
C SER A 74 13.25 -7.40 -6.07
N GLU A 75 14.14 -8.38 -5.84
CA GLU A 75 15.52 -8.35 -6.34
C GLU A 75 15.54 -8.42 -7.88
N GLU A 76 14.74 -9.32 -8.46
CA GLU A 76 14.65 -9.49 -9.91
C GLU A 76 14.01 -8.27 -10.59
N ILE A 77 12.93 -7.73 -10.00
CA ILE A 77 12.31 -6.49 -10.47
C ILE A 77 13.32 -5.34 -10.42
N LEU A 78 14.08 -5.20 -9.32
CA LEU A 78 15.08 -4.15 -9.18
C LEU A 78 16.20 -4.28 -10.21
N GLU A 79 16.70 -5.49 -10.45
CA GLU A 79 17.72 -5.72 -11.47
C GLU A 79 17.22 -5.31 -12.87
N LYS A 80 16.04 -5.80 -13.28
CA LYS A 80 15.46 -5.49 -14.60
C LYS A 80 15.22 -4.00 -14.78
N VAL A 81 14.64 -3.34 -13.79
CA VAL A 81 14.36 -1.89 -13.85
C VAL A 81 15.65 -1.08 -13.84
N SER A 82 16.64 -1.47 -13.04
CA SER A 82 17.94 -0.76 -13.00
C SER A 82 18.64 -0.83 -14.36
N ARG A 83 18.70 -2.02 -14.99
CA ARG A 83 19.29 -2.17 -16.34
C ARG A 83 18.54 -1.33 -17.37
N PHE A 84 17.21 -1.36 -17.34
CA PHE A 84 16.37 -0.57 -18.24
C PHE A 84 16.63 0.95 -18.06
N CYS A 85 16.69 1.44 -16.83
CA CYS A 85 16.96 2.84 -16.54
C CYS A 85 18.37 3.26 -16.98
N MET A 86 19.36 2.38 -16.86
CA MET A 86 20.72 2.62 -17.36
C MET A 86 20.75 2.74 -18.89
N GLU A 87 20.16 1.78 -19.60
CA GLU A 87 20.08 1.75 -21.07
C GLU A 87 19.42 3.01 -21.63
N HIS A 88 18.37 3.49 -20.96
CA HIS A 88 17.63 4.69 -21.39
C HIS A 88 18.11 5.99 -20.74
N SER A 89 19.16 5.97 -19.92
CA SER A 89 19.68 7.14 -19.20
C SER A 89 18.63 7.89 -18.37
N ILE A 90 17.84 7.16 -17.56
CA ILE A 90 16.74 7.70 -16.76
C ILE A 90 17.03 7.58 -15.26
N SER A 91 16.88 8.68 -14.53
CA SER A 91 17.00 8.68 -13.07
C SER A 91 15.92 7.80 -12.42
N PHE A 92 16.28 7.07 -11.38
CA PHE A 92 15.33 6.28 -10.60
C PHE A 92 15.75 6.20 -9.13
N LYS A 93 14.82 5.80 -8.28
CA LYS A 93 15.11 5.42 -6.90
C LYS A 93 14.31 4.19 -6.51
N CYS A 94 14.86 3.38 -5.62
CA CYS A 94 14.16 2.25 -5.01
C CYS A 94 14.20 2.36 -3.48
N LEU A 95 13.34 1.61 -2.80
CA LEU A 95 13.44 1.44 -1.35
C LEU A 95 14.77 0.77 -0.98
N MET A 96 15.28 1.06 0.23
CA MET A 96 16.65 0.76 0.64
C MET A 96 16.98 -0.74 0.68
N ASP A 97 16.04 -1.56 1.15
CA ASP A 97 16.20 -3.00 1.37
C ASP A 97 14.83 -3.68 1.54
N LYS A 98 14.84 -5.00 1.72
CA LYS A 98 13.63 -5.81 1.90
C LYS A 98 12.82 -5.41 3.14
N VAL A 99 13.49 -5.04 4.23
CA VAL A 99 12.82 -4.66 5.48
C VAL A 99 12.03 -3.37 5.30
N VAL A 100 12.63 -2.36 4.68
CA VAL A 100 11.95 -1.10 4.34
C VAL A 100 10.82 -1.35 3.34
N PHE A 101 11.01 -2.25 2.37
CA PHE A 101 9.97 -2.57 1.41
C PHE A 101 8.75 -3.23 2.06
N ASP A 102 8.96 -4.23 2.91
CA ASP A 102 7.87 -4.87 3.67
C ASP A 102 7.15 -3.86 4.57
N ALA A 103 7.90 -3.00 5.28
CA ALA A 103 7.32 -1.97 6.12
C ALA A 103 6.48 -0.95 5.33
N ASN A 104 6.85 -0.66 4.08
CA ASN A 104 6.06 0.18 3.17
C ASN A 104 4.76 -0.49 2.68
N GLN A 105 4.64 -1.80 2.79
CA GLN A 105 3.47 -2.58 2.35
C GLN A 105 2.67 -3.22 3.50
N ASN A 106 3.09 -3.01 4.75
CA ASN A 106 2.41 -3.55 5.93
C ASN A 106 1.02 -2.92 6.13
N LYS A 107 0.27 -3.43 7.11
CA LYS A 107 -1.13 -3.00 7.36
C LYS A 107 -1.24 -1.53 7.78
N VAL A 108 -0.29 -1.02 8.55
CA VAL A 108 -0.32 0.34 9.12
C VAL A 108 0.45 1.36 8.28
N ALA A 109 1.02 0.93 7.16
CA ALA A 109 1.78 1.77 6.24
C ALA A 109 0.91 2.92 5.73
N ASP A 110 1.56 4.05 5.44
CA ASP A 110 0.90 5.17 4.82
C ASP A 110 0.37 4.78 3.43
N ARG A 111 -0.93 5.05 3.21
CA ARG A 111 -1.62 4.67 1.98
C ARG A 111 -1.15 5.47 0.76
N SER A 112 -0.50 6.62 0.96
CA SER A 112 -0.01 7.43 -0.16
C SER A 112 1.26 6.87 -0.79
N GLY A 113 2.15 6.33 0.05
CA GLY A 113 3.40 5.72 -0.34
C GLY A 113 3.34 4.22 -0.58
N SER A 114 2.33 3.53 -0.04
CA SER A 114 2.31 2.07 -0.05
C SER A 114 2.26 1.47 -1.44
N GLY A 115 3.05 0.42 -1.63
CA GLY A 115 3.14 -0.31 -2.88
C GLY A 115 4.20 0.25 -3.83
N LYS A 116 4.72 1.46 -3.60
CA LYS A 116 5.74 2.10 -4.45
C LYS A 116 7.13 1.55 -4.11
N PHE A 117 7.57 0.55 -4.86
CA PHE A 117 8.90 -0.02 -4.69
C PHE A 117 9.97 0.82 -5.37
N ILE A 118 9.80 1.10 -6.67
CA ILE A 118 10.72 1.88 -7.49
C ILE A 118 9.98 3.10 -8.03
N THR A 119 10.64 4.26 -8.07
CA THR A 119 10.17 5.45 -8.76
C THR A 119 11.17 5.80 -9.86
N ILE A 120 10.69 5.95 -11.09
CA ILE A 120 11.47 6.31 -12.27
C ILE A 120 11.06 7.72 -12.69
N TYR A 121 12.04 8.54 -13.06
CA TYR A 121 11.89 9.96 -13.36
C TYR A 121 12.28 10.26 -14.81
N PRO A 122 11.35 10.06 -15.76
CA PRO A 122 11.53 10.58 -17.11
C PRO A 122 11.80 12.09 -17.11
N GLU A 123 12.71 12.55 -17.97
CA GLU A 123 13.09 13.96 -18.08
C GLU A 123 12.08 14.81 -18.85
N SER A 124 11.22 14.17 -19.64
CA SER A 124 10.18 14.82 -20.45
C SER A 124 8.95 13.93 -20.62
N GLU A 125 7.84 14.54 -21.02
CA GLU A 125 6.63 13.79 -21.41
C GLU A 125 6.89 12.84 -22.59
N LYS A 126 7.71 13.26 -23.56
CA LYS A 126 8.11 12.41 -24.69
C LYS A 126 8.81 11.13 -24.21
N GLN A 127 9.79 11.27 -23.30
CA GLN A 127 10.48 10.11 -22.74
C GLN A 127 9.53 9.24 -21.91
N PHE A 128 8.63 9.85 -21.13
CA PHE A 128 7.60 9.13 -20.38
C PHE A 128 6.69 8.27 -21.28
N ILE A 129 6.21 8.86 -22.38
CA ILE A 129 5.36 8.16 -23.37
C ILE A 129 6.10 6.98 -23.99
N GLU A 130 7.38 7.13 -24.29
CA GLU A 130 8.20 6.10 -24.92
C GLU A 130 8.47 4.91 -23.98
N VAL A 131 8.80 5.18 -22.72
CA VAL A 131 9.39 4.17 -21.82
C VAL A 131 8.34 3.41 -21.02
N THR A 132 7.19 4.01 -20.73
CA THR A 132 6.12 3.37 -19.94
C THR A 132 5.60 2.07 -20.58
N PRO A 133 5.29 2.02 -21.89
CA PRO A 133 4.88 0.78 -22.55
C PRO A 133 5.97 -0.30 -22.54
N LYS A 134 7.25 0.10 -22.65
CA LYS A 134 8.40 -0.83 -22.62
C LYS A 134 8.56 -1.45 -21.24
N LEU A 135 8.49 -0.65 -20.18
CA LEU A 135 8.48 -1.11 -18.79
C LEU A 135 7.30 -2.05 -18.52
N TYR A 136 6.11 -1.72 -19.01
CA TYR A 136 4.92 -2.56 -18.88
C TYR A 136 5.13 -3.95 -19.49
N LYS A 137 5.71 -4.02 -20.70
CA LYS A 137 6.04 -5.29 -21.34
C LYS A 137 7.11 -6.06 -20.56
N LEU A 138 8.19 -5.39 -20.16
CA LEU A 138 9.31 -5.95 -19.41
C LEU A 138 8.86 -6.61 -18.09
N LEU A 139 7.86 -6.02 -17.43
CA LEU A 139 7.42 -6.41 -16.10
C LEU A 139 6.09 -7.18 -16.09
N SER A 140 5.64 -7.67 -17.25
CA SER A 140 4.31 -8.27 -17.45
C SER A 140 4.04 -9.55 -16.65
N MET A 141 5.09 -10.25 -16.20
CA MET A 141 4.98 -11.48 -15.41
C MET A 141 4.86 -11.25 -13.90
N TYR A 142 5.10 -10.02 -13.43
CA TYR A 142 5.10 -9.72 -12.00
C TYR A 142 3.76 -9.21 -11.51
N ASN A 143 3.54 -9.40 -10.21
CA ASN A 143 2.37 -8.91 -9.49
C ASN A 143 2.80 -8.04 -8.31
N GLY A 144 1.87 -7.26 -7.78
CA GLY A 144 2.13 -6.36 -6.67
C GLY A 144 0.85 -5.64 -6.25
N PRO A 145 0.87 -4.96 -5.09
CA PRO A 145 -0.31 -4.25 -4.61
C PRO A 145 -0.66 -3.09 -5.55
N TYR A 146 -1.96 -2.78 -5.63
CA TYR A 146 -2.46 -1.62 -6.37
C TYR A 146 -1.97 -0.32 -5.72
N ILE A 147 -1.43 0.64 -6.48
CA ILE A 147 -1.02 1.95 -5.94
C ILE A 147 -2.19 2.93 -6.03
N LEU A 148 -2.73 3.34 -4.86
CA LEU A 148 -3.98 4.13 -4.78
C LEU A 148 -3.85 5.56 -5.30
N THR A 149 -2.65 6.12 -5.27
CA THR A 149 -2.35 7.52 -5.65
C THR A 149 -2.05 7.69 -7.13
N ASP A 150 -1.95 6.60 -7.87
CA ASP A 150 -1.44 6.57 -9.24
C ASP A 150 -2.43 5.90 -10.18
N ARG A 151 -2.25 6.15 -11.48
CA ARG A 151 -2.97 5.43 -12.53
C ARG A 151 -2.17 4.21 -12.94
N ARG A 152 -2.81 3.05 -13.03
CA ARG A 152 -2.19 1.85 -13.59
C ARG A 152 -2.05 2.01 -15.11
N TYR A 153 -0.87 1.70 -15.64
CA TYR A 153 -0.69 1.57 -17.08
C TYR A 153 -1.19 0.19 -17.53
N GLY A 154 -2.17 0.17 -18.43
CA GLY A 154 -2.86 -1.06 -18.82
C GLY A 154 -3.83 -1.57 -17.74
N ASP A 155 -4.46 -2.72 -18.02
CA ASP A 155 -5.51 -3.25 -17.14
C ASP A 155 -4.96 -4.08 -15.97
N LYS A 156 -3.71 -4.56 -16.07
CA LYS A 156 -3.06 -5.44 -15.09
C LYS A 156 -1.60 -5.02 -14.86
N GLY A 157 -0.89 -5.73 -13.99
CA GLY A 157 0.56 -5.56 -13.79
C GLY A 157 0.94 -4.51 -12.75
N ILE A 158 2.24 -4.18 -12.74
CA ILE A 158 2.90 -3.44 -11.65
C ILE A 158 3.40 -2.05 -12.06
N VAL A 159 3.04 -1.55 -13.24
CA VAL A 159 3.48 -0.24 -13.74
C VAL A 159 2.38 0.78 -13.52
N TYR A 160 2.70 1.82 -12.77
CA TYR A 160 1.80 2.92 -12.43
C TYR A 160 2.47 4.25 -12.74
N TYR A 161 1.67 5.31 -12.88
CA TYR A 161 2.21 6.64 -13.10
C TYR A 161 1.34 7.73 -12.50
N ARG A 162 1.97 8.87 -12.21
CA ARG A 162 1.30 10.10 -11.81
C ARG A 162 2.10 11.33 -12.22
N TYR A 163 1.43 12.46 -12.33
CA TYR A 163 2.06 13.76 -12.46
C TYR A 163 2.27 14.39 -11.07
N GLY A 164 3.41 15.02 -10.82
CA GLY A 164 3.65 15.73 -9.56
C GLY A 164 5.06 16.27 -9.39
N GLY A 165 5.32 16.91 -8.26
CA GLY A 165 6.58 17.65 -8.03
C GLY A 165 7.78 16.76 -7.75
N ILE A 166 8.87 16.93 -8.48
CA ILE A 166 10.13 16.19 -8.36
C ILE A 166 11.07 17.03 -7.50
N ASN A 167 11.55 16.47 -6.38
CA ASN A 167 12.46 17.15 -5.44
C ASN A 167 11.97 18.53 -4.94
N ILE A 168 10.65 18.73 -4.82
CA ILE A 168 10.08 19.98 -4.30
C ILE A 168 9.95 19.98 -2.77
N GLY A 169 10.19 21.15 -2.17
CA GLY A 169 9.94 21.42 -0.76
C GLY A 169 8.46 21.59 -0.42
N LEU A 170 8.20 21.91 0.84
CA LEU A 170 6.87 22.33 1.31
C LEU A 170 6.75 23.85 1.24
N VAL A 171 5.60 24.33 0.79
CA VAL A 171 5.22 25.75 0.78
C VAL A 171 4.13 25.97 1.84
N LYS A 172 4.23 27.08 2.58
CA LYS A 172 3.20 27.46 3.56
C LYS A 172 2.00 28.07 2.83
N LEU A 173 0.84 27.45 2.97
CA LEU A 173 -0.45 27.95 2.45
C LEU A 173 -1.43 28.05 3.63
N GLY A 174 -1.68 29.28 4.09
CA GLY A 174 -2.40 29.53 5.34
C GLY A 174 -1.73 28.84 6.54
N ASN A 175 -2.47 27.94 7.20
CA ASN A 175 -2.00 27.18 8.36
C ASN A 175 -1.43 25.79 8.01
N GLN A 176 -1.26 25.47 6.72
CA GLN A 176 -0.79 24.17 6.27
C GLN A 176 0.50 24.30 5.45
N TYR A 177 1.29 23.24 5.46
CA TYR A 177 2.46 23.08 4.59
C TYR A 177 2.11 22.06 3.52
N VAL A 178 2.18 22.47 2.25
CA VAL A 178 1.76 21.65 1.11
C VAL A 178 2.87 21.53 0.07
N HIS A 179 2.86 20.45 -0.69
CA HIS A 179 3.64 20.38 -1.93
C HIS A 179 2.86 21.09 -3.02
N MET A 180 3.50 22.04 -3.68
CA MET A 180 2.89 22.86 -4.72
C MET A 180 3.78 22.85 -5.96
N ILE A 181 3.14 22.72 -7.12
CA ILE A 181 3.77 22.86 -8.43
C ILE A 181 3.14 24.03 -9.17
N LYS A 182 3.93 24.70 -10.01
CA LYS A 182 3.50 25.84 -10.82
C LYS A 182 3.71 25.51 -12.28
N SER A 183 2.72 25.80 -13.11
CA SER A 183 2.88 25.75 -14.56
C SER A 183 3.77 26.88 -15.07
N GLU A 184 4.21 26.78 -16.32
CA GLU A 184 4.94 27.85 -17.01
C GLU A 184 4.13 29.15 -17.09
N ASN A 185 2.80 29.05 -17.13
CA ASN A 185 1.88 30.19 -17.17
C ASN A 185 1.47 30.68 -15.76
N GLY A 186 2.08 30.16 -14.69
CA GLY A 186 1.84 30.58 -13.31
C GLY A 186 0.66 29.92 -12.60
N GLU A 187 -0.10 29.03 -13.25
CA GLU A 187 -1.15 28.24 -12.59
C GLU A 187 -0.56 27.36 -11.47
N GLU A 188 -1.18 27.36 -10.30
CA GLU A 188 -0.72 26.59 -9.13
C GLU A 188 -1.54 25.31 -8.96
N PHE A 189 -0.88 24.22 -8.57
CA PHE A 189 -1.53 22.96 -8.23
C PHE A 189 -0.93 22.38 -6.94
N ILE A 190 -1.83 22.01 -6.03
CA ILE A 190 -1.47 21.32 -4.80
C ILE A 190 -1.28 19.83 -5.14
N ASP A 191 -0.06 19.33 -5.01
CA ASP A 191 0.27 17.90 -5.15
C ASP A 191 -0.16 17.16 -3.87
N ASP A 192 -1.48 17.12 -3.63
CA ASP A 192 -2.08 16.44 -2.49
C ASP A 192 -1.92 14.93 -2.67
N ARG A 193 -1.24 14.26 -1.72
CA ARG A 193 -0.92 12.83 -1.81
C ARG A 193 -2.07 11.96 -1.28
N LYS A 194 -3.32 12.42 -1.43
CA LYS A 194 -4.50 11.64 -1.03
C LYS A 194 -4.59 10.39 -1.91
N PRO A 195 -5.15 9.26 -1.41
CA PRO A 195 -5.19 7.97 -2.12
C PRO A 195 -6.19 7.97 -3.29
N ARG A 196 -5.97 8.86 -4.26
CA ARG A 196 -6.71 9.03 -5.50
C ARG A 196 -5.78 9.61 -6.55
N PHE A 197 -5.94 9.17 -7.80
CA PHE A 197 -5.25 9.78 -8.93
C PHE A 197 -5.82 11.17 -9.24
N GLN A 198 -4.92 12.12 -9.48
CA GLN A 198 -5.26 13.51 -9.81
C GLN A 198 -4.26 14.08 -10.80
N LEU A 199 -4.71 15.03 -11.60
CA LEU A 199 -3.87 15.80 -12.50
C LEU A 199 -4.15 17.29 -12.31
N PRO A 200 -3.13 18.15 -12.52
CA PRO A 200 -3.36 19.56 -12.75
C PRO A 200 -4.26 19.78 -13.97
N ASN A 201 -5.06 20.85 -13.96
CA ASN A 201 -6.00 21.14 -15.05
C ASN A 201 -5.30 21.36 -16.40
N TRP A 202 -4.04 21.80 -16.39
CA TRP A 202 -3.22 22.03 -17.58
C TRP A 202 -2.51 20.78 -18.11
N VAL A 203 -2.59 19.64 -17.40
CA VAL A 203 -1.93 18.39 -17.80
C VAL A 203 -2.97 17.42 -18.37
N LYS A 204 -2.73 16.94 -19.59
CA LYS A 204 -3.51 15.86 -20.20
C LYS A 204 -2.81 14.54 -19.99
N ASP A 205 -3.56 13.49 -19.61
CA ASP A 205 -2.99 12.14 -19.50
C ASP A 205 -2.75 11.55 -20.90
N PRO A 206 -1.49 11.28 -21.28
CA PRO A 206 -1.18 10.81 -22.64
C PRO A 206 -1.65 9.38 -22.90
N PHE A 207 -2.02 8.61 -21.86
CA PHE A 207 -2.51 7.24 -22.01
C PHE A 207 -3.99 7.08 -21.67
N GLN A 208 -4.70 8.17 -21.35
CA GLN A 208 -6.13 8.10 -21.09
C GLN A 208 -6.88 7.67 -22.35
N LYS A 209 -7.45 6.47 -22.33
CA LYS A 209 -8.42 6.05 -23.35
C LYS A 209 -9.75 6.77 -23.10
N ASN A 210 -10.41 7.24 -24.16
CA ASN A 210 -11.74 7.87 -24.11
C ASN A 210 -12.88 6.93 -23.69
N ASN A 211 -12.58 5.72 -23.22
CA ASN A 211 -13.57 4.74 -22.79
C ASN A 211 -14.09 5.09 -21.40
N PHE A 212 -14.89 6.15 -21.33
CA PHE A 212 -15.76 6.43 -20.22
C PHE A 212 -16.88 5.38 -20.18
N ASN A 213 -16.58 4.18 -19.68
CA ASN A 213 -17.63 3.48 -18.94
C ASN A 213 -17.78 4.24 -17.62
N LYS A 214 -18.66 5.25 -17.66
CA LYS A 214 -19.32 5.85 -16.49
C LYS A 214 -20.15 4.76 -15.81
N GLU A 215 -19.52 3.72 -15.27
CA GLU A 215 -20.09 3.07 -14.12
C GLU A 215 -19.64 3.88 -12.90
N LYS A 216 -20.30 5.02 -12.69
CA LYS A 216 -20.59 5.44 -11.31
C LYS A 216 -21.54 4.37 -10.75
N LYS A 217 -21.04 3.15 -10.54
CA LYS A 217 -21.70 2.18 -9.67
C LYS A 217 -21.91 2.89 -8.35
N ASN A 218 -23.10 2.73 -7.78
CA ASN A 218 -23.34 3.16 -6.41
C ASN A 218 -22.25 2.51 -5.53
N ASN A 219 -21.19 3.26 -5.22
CA ASN A 219 -19.98 2.80 -4.50
C ASN A 219 -20.29 2.27 -3.08
N PHE A 220 -21.56 2.27 -2.71
CA PHE A 220 -22.06 1.78 -1.44
C PHE A 220 -22.62 0.38 -1.52
N LEU A 221 -22.88 -0.22 -2.69
CA LEU A 221 -23.44 -1.58 -2.77
C LEU A 221 -22.40 -2.59 -3.25
N LEU A 222 -21.85 -3.37 -2.32
CA LEU A 222 -20.89 -4.42 -2.59
C LEU A 222 -21.61 -5.74 -2.90
N ASN A 223 -21.07 -6.52 -3.84
CA ASN A 223 -21.61 -7.80 -4.32
C ASN A 223 -23.11 -7.74 -4.68
N ASN A 224 -23.60 -6.58 -5.11
CA ASN A 224 -25.03 -6.30 -5.32
C ASN A 224 -25.93 -6.66 -4.11
N ARG A 225 -25.38 -6.66 -2.88
CA ARG A 225 -26.07 -7.15 -1.67
C ARG A 225 -25.77 -6.34 -0.41
N TYR A 226 -24.53 -5.92 -0.21
CA TYR A 226 -24.10 -5.30 1.04
C TYR A 226 -24.00 -3.78 0.89
N LYS A 227 -24.99 -3.07 1.41
CA LYS A 227 -25.04 -1.61 1.38
C LYS A 227 -24.19 -1.03 2.51
N VAL A 228 -23.00 -0.54 2.19
CA VAL A 228 -22.08 0.16 3.10
C VAL A 228 -22.78 1.38 3.71
N LEU A 229 -22.90 1.37 5.03
CA LEU A 229 -23.51 2.43 5.83
C LEU A 229 -22.45 3.40 6.36
N SER A 230 -21.33 2.86 6.84
CA SER A 230 -20.23 3.67 7.37
C SER A 230 -18.90 2.92 7.34
N VAL A 231 -17.81 3.69 7.42
CA VAL A 231 -16.45 3.16 7.52
C VAL A 231 -16.03 3.15 8.98
N LEU A 232 -15.63 1.98 9.49
CA LEU A 232 -15.04 1.86 10.82
C LEU A 232 -13.55 2.21 10.82
N ARG A 233 -12.82 1.71 9.81
CA ARG A 233 -11.38 1.90 9.74
C ARG A 233 -10.84 1.70 8.34
N TYR A 234 -9.88 2.52 7.97
CA TYR A 234 -8.99 2.25 6.85
C TYR A 234 -7.61 1.81 7.33
N THR A 235 -7.04 0.86 6.61
CA THR A 235 -5.64 0.44 6.72
C THR A 235 -5.05 0.37 5.32
N ASN A 236 -3.74 0.21 5.21
CA ASN A 236 -3.16 -0.11 3.91
C ASN A 236 -3.64 -1.48 3.39
N ALA A 237 -3.93 -2.43 4.27
CA ALA A 237 -4.43 -3.74 3.83
C ALA A 237 -5.87 -3.69 3.29
N GLY A 238 -6.63 -2.61 3.48
CA GLY A 238 -8.05 -2.50 3.13
C GLY A 238 -8.87 -1.80 4.22
N GLY A 239 -10.18 -1.73 4.02
CA GLY A 239 -11.13 -1.13 4.97
C GLY A 239 -11.97 -2.13 5.77
N THR A 240 -12.57 -1.62 6.84
CA THR A 240 -13.63 -2.30 7.59
C THR A 240 -14.85 -1.39 7.61
N TYR A 241 -16.00 -1.96 7.28
CA TYR A 241 -17.24 -1.24 7.04
C TYR A 241 -18.37 -1.84 7.88
N ILE A 242 -19.29 -0.98 8.32
CA ILE A 242 -20.63 -1.41 8.68
C ILE A 242 -21.45 -1.38 7.39
N ALA A 243 -22.17 -2.46 7.12
CA ALA A 243 -23.10 -2.53 6.00
C ALA A 243 -24.45 -3.12 6.44
N GLU A 244 -25.44 -2.94 5.59
CA GLU A 244 -26.73 -3.62 5.64
C GLU A 244 -26.73 -4.72 4.57
N ASP A 245 -27.06 -5.95 4.97
CA ASP A 245 -27.39 -7.02 4.04
C ASP A 245 -28.83 -6.83 3.57
N ILE A 246 -29.02 -6.31 2.35
CA ILE A 246 -30.34 -5.93 1.84
C ILE A 246 -31.27 -7.14 1.61
N GLN A 247 -30.74 -8.36 1.58
CA GLN A 247 -31.56 -9.56 1.43
C GLN A 247 -32.28 -9.93 2.74
N ASN A 248 -31.64 -9.67 3.88
CA ASN A 248 -32.14 -10.07 5.20
C ASN A 248 -32.49 -8.87 6.10
N ALA A 249 -32.22 -7.64 5.64
CA ALA A 249 -32.33 -6.41 6.43
C ALA A 249 -31.52 -6.44 7.73
N GLU A 250 -30.38 -7.12 7.73
CA GLU A 250 -29.50 -7.28 8.89
C GLU A 250 -28.24 -6.43 8.79
N LYS A 251 -27.74 -5.99 9.95
CA LYS A 251 -26.48 -5.26 10.06
C LYS A 251 -25.31 -6.25 10.04
N VAL A 252 -24.31 -5.97 9.21
CA VAL A 252 -23.13 -6.82 9.03
C VAL A 252 -21.84 -6.00 9.08
N ILE A 253 -20.73 -6.70 9.33
CA ILE A 253 -19.37 -6.16 9.19
C ILE A 253 -18.79 -6.69 7.88
N VAL A 254 -18.30 -5.77 7.04
CA VAL A 254 -17.58 -6.11 5.81
C VAL A 254 -16.10 -5.74 5.97
N LYS A 255 -15.21 -6.72 5.81
CA LYS A 255 -13.76 -6.54 5.89
C LYS A 255 -13.15 -6.72 4.50
N GLU A 256 -12.68 -5.63 3.91
CA GLU A 256 -11.93 -5.62 2.66
C GLU A 256 -10.46 -5.94 2.89
N VAL A 257 -9.88 -6.72 1.98
CA VAL A 257 -8.44 -6.92 1.88
C VAL A 257 -7.93 -6.75 0.46
N ARG A 258 -6.81 -6.03 0.35
CA ARG A 258 -6.08 -5.74 -0.88
C ARG A 258 -5.05 -6.85 -1.16
N PRO A 259 -5.00 -7.42 -2.37
CA PRO A 259 -4.02 -8.44 -2.73
C PRO A 259 -2.59 -7.89 -2.63
N PHE A 260 -1.64 -8.76 -2.32
CA PHE A 260 -0.21 -8.45 -2.20
C PHE A 260 0.13 -7.39 -1.14
N THR A 261 -0.77 -7.12 -0.19
CA THR A 261 -0.46 -6.36 1.03
C THR A 261 -0.21 -7.30 2.19
N VAL A 262 0.49 -6.84 3.24
CA VAL A 262 0.79 -7.66 4.43
C VAL A 262 1.39 -9.01 4.03
N GLN A 263 2.52 -8.97 3.34
CA GLN A 263 3.19 -10.14 2.79
C GLN A 263 3.90 -10.91 3.92
N TYR A 264 3.79 -12.24 3.93
CA TYR A 264 4.43 -13.08 4.94
C TYR A 264 4.68 -14.50 4.43
N GLY A 265 5.58 -15.20 5.12
CA GLY A 265 5.87 -16.61 4.85
C GLY A 265 6.24 -16.88 3.39
N ASN A 266 5.92 -18.08 2.91
CA ASN A 266 6.17 -18.45 1.53
C ASN A 266 5.04 -17.95 0.61
N ARG A 267 5.22 -16.77 -0.01
CA ARG A 267 4.33 -16.18 -1.01
C ARG A 267 2.85 -16.04 -0.57
N LYS A 268 2.62 -15.64 0.69
CA LYS A 268 1.27 -15.37 1.24
C LYS A 268 1.06 -13.89 1.54
N ASP A 269 -0.20 -13.49 1.56
CA ASP A 269 -0.60 -12.09 1.70
C ASP A 269 -1.88 -11.91 2.53
N ALA A 270 -2.38 -10.68 2.64
CA ALA A 270 -3.60 -10.34 3.35
C ALA A 270 -4.83 -11.13 2.88
N VAL A 271 -4.91 -11.50 1.59
CA VAL A 271 -6.00 -12.33 1.05
C VAL A 271 -5.94 -13.73 1.62
N SER A 272 -4.73 -14.30 1.72
CA SER A 272 -4.51 -15.62 2.32
C SER A 272 -4.92 -15.65 3.80
N LEU A 273 -4.57 -14.59 4.56
CA LEU A 273 -5.03 -14.43 5.96
C LEU A 273 -6.55 -14.36 6.04
N LYS A 274 -7.19 -13.60 5.13
CA LYS A 274 -8.63 -13.40 5.15
C LYS A 274 -9.42 -14.68 4.83
N LYS A 275 -8.94 -15.47 3.86
CA LYS A 275 -9.51 -16.79 3.56
C LYS A 275 -9.37 -17.76 4.74
N THR A 276 -8.23 -17.68 5.44
CA THR A 276 -7.99 -18.49 6.64
C THR A 276 -8.94 -18.08 7.78
N GLU A 277 -9.14 -16.77 8.00
CA GLU A 277 -10.11 -16.24 8.97
C GLU A 277 -11.53 -16.75 8.69
N TYR A 278 -11.99 -16.66 7.44
CA TYR A 278 -13.30 -17.21 7.05
C TYR A 278 -13.41 -18.72 7.32
N ALA A 279 -12.37 -19.49 6.97
CA ALA A 279 -12.36 -20.94 7.21
C ALA A 279 -12.39 -21.29 8.70
N ILE A 280 -11.70 -20.52 9.56
CA ILE A 280 -11.74 -20.69 11.02
C ILE A 280 -13.12 -20.34 11.55
N LEU A 281 -13.68 -19.17 11.18
CA LEU A 281 -15.00 -18.75 11.62
C LEU A 281 -16.07 -19.81 11.30
N LYS A 282 -16.01 -20.44 10.12
CA LYS A 282 -16.94 -21.51 9.74
C LYS A 282 -16.89 -22.74 10.65
N LYS A 283 -15.76 -22.97 11.33
CA LYS A 283 -15.60 -24.10 12.26
C LYS A 283 -16.06 -23.76 13.68
N ILE A 284 -15.95 -22.50 14.09
CA ILE A 284 -16.13 -22.10 15.50
C ILE A 284 -17.43 -21.31 15.76
N HIS A 285 -18.11 -20.79 14.73
CA HIS A 285 -19.28 -19.92 14.95
C HIS A 285 -20.44 -20.61 15.66
N SER A 286 -20.61 -21.93 15.48
CA SER A 286 -21.64 -22.72 16.17
C SER A 286 -21.46 -22.78 17.68
N LEU A 287 -20.28 -22.43 18.20
CA LEU A 287 -19.98 -22.37 19.63
C LEU A 287 -20.48 -21.06 20.29
N GLY A 288 -20.96 -20.09 19.51
CA GLY A 288 -21.44 -18.80 20.03
C GLY A 288 -20.33 -17.87 20.55
N VAL A 289 -19.05 -18.14 20.23
CA VAL A 289 -17.89 -17.37 20.70
C VAL A 289 -17.25 -16.50 19.61
N SER A 290 -17.81 -16.49 18.40
CA SER A 290 -17.31 -15.71 17.27
C SER A 290 -18.47 -15.15 16.43
N PRO A 291 -18.22 -14.14 15.59
CA PRO A 291 -19.17 -13.75 14.55
C PRO A 291 -19.54 -14.93 13.64
N ILE A 292 -20.74 -14.88 13.09
CA ILE A 292 -21.18 -15.80 12.04
C ILE A 292 -20.53 -15.35 10.72
N PRO A 293 -19.79 -16.22 10.02
CA PRO A 293 -19.26 -15.92 8.69
C PRO A 293 -20.39 -16.01 7.65
N ILE A 294 -20.78 -14.88 7.08
CA ILE A 294 -21.93 -14.78 6.17
C ILE A 294 -21.49 -15.04 4.72
N ASP A 295 -20.43 -14.38 4.26
CA ASP A 295 -20.01 -14.45 2.86
C ASP A 295 -18.51 -14.15 2.70
N ILE A 296 -17.92 -14.63 1.61
CA ILE A 296 -16.60 -14.23 1.15
C ILE A 296 -16.60 -14.14 -0.38
N PHE A 297 -16.31 -12.95 -0.90
CA PHE A 297 -16.37 -12.70 -2.33
C PHE A 297 -15.21 -11.83 -2.80
N LYS A 298 -15.02 -11.81 -4.13
CA LYS A 298 -14.09 -10.92 -4.80
C LYS A 298 -14.89 -9.90 -5.59
N GLU A 299 -14.61 -8.62 -5.39
CA GLU A 299 -15.15 -7.54 -6.21
C GLU A 299 -13.99 -6.67 -6.66
N TRP A 300 -13.94 -6.38 -7.96
CA TRP A 300 -12.76 -5.85 -8.63
C TRP A 300 -11.52 -6.71 -8.30
N GLU A 301 -10.44 -6.14 -7.78
CA GLU A 301 -9.23 -6.86 -7.39
C GLU A 301 -9.20 -7.25 -5.91
N HIS A 302 -10.17 -6.83 -5.10
CA HIS A 302 -10.16 -6.97 -3.65
C HIS A 302 -11.01 -8.15 -3.18
N THR A 303 -10.65 -8.72 -2.03
CA THR A 303 -11.45 -9.76 -1.37
C THR A 303 -12.17 -9.15 -0.18
N TYR A 304 -13.44 -9.53 0.01
CA TYR A 304 -14.29 -9.06 1.08
C TYR A 304 -14.78 -10.25 1.90
N LEU A 305 -14.68 -10.15 3.22
CA LEU A 305 -15.30 -11.08 4.17
C LEU A 305 -16.47 -10.35 4.83
N VAL A 306 -17.64 -10.99 4.83
CA VAL A 306 -18.82 -10.52 5.54
C VAL A 306 -19.06 -11.40 6.75
N GLU A 307 -19.25 -10.78 7.90
CA GLU A 307 -19.58 -11.43 9.16
C GLU A 307 -20.71 -10.71 9.87
N SER A 308 -21.43 -11.42 10.74
CA SER A 308 -22.50 -10.83 11.55
C SER A 308 -21.98 -9.66 12.38
N TYR A 309 -22.78 -8.59 12.50
CA TYR A 309 -22.50 -7.53 13.46
C TYR A 309 -22.72 -8.04 14.89
N ILE A 310 -21.75 -7.79 15.77
CA ILE A 310 -21.89 -8.04 17.22
C ILE A 310 -22.09 -6.70 17.89
N ASP A 311 -23.24 -6.52 18.55
CA ASP A 311 -23.51 -5.33 19.33
C ASP A 311 -22.84 -5.45 20.71
N GLY A 312 -21.78 -4.66 20.93
CA GLY A 312 -21.01 -4.73 22.16
C GLY A 312 -19.86 -3.74 22.21
N PRO A 313 -19.29 -3.49 23.40
CA PRO A 313 -18.17 -2.58 23.57
C PRO A 313 -16.92 -3.15 22.89
N THR A 314 -16.07 -2.26 22.38
CA THR A 314 -14.71 -2.64 21.97
C THR A 314 -13.90 -3.10 23.19
N ILE A 315 -12.86 -3.92 22.98
CA ILE A 315 -11.95 -4.34 24.06
C ILE A 315 -11.37 -3.12 24.80
N LYS A 316 -11.06 -2.03 24.09
CA LYS A 316 -10.55 -0.80 24.71
C LYS A 316 -11.58 -0.19 25.67
N GLN A 317 -12.84 -0.10 25.25
CA GLN A 317 -13.92 0.40 26.10
C GLN A 317 -14.16 -0.55 27.29
N PHE A 318 -14.14 -1.86 27.06
CA PHE A 318 -14.26 -2.84 28.13
C PHE A 318 -13.15 -2.66 29.18
N VAL A 319 -11.88 -2.58 28.76
CA VAL A 319 -10.74 -2.37 29.68
C VAL A 319 -10.88 -1.08 30.49
N VAL A 320 -11.32 0.01 29.85
CA VAL A 320 -11.54 1.30 30.52
C VAL A 320 -12.71 1.22 31.50
N ASN A 321 -13.84 0.67 31.08
CA ASN A 321 -15.07 0.62 31.86
C ASN A 321 -14.94 -0.30 33.09
N GLU A 322 -14.22 -1.41 32.93
CA GLU A 322 -14.00 -2.38 34.01
C GLU A 322 -12.88 -1.96 34.97
N ASN A 323 -12.31 -0.74 34.81
CA ASN A 323 -11.14 -0.27 35.58
C ASN A 323 -10.03 -1.32 35.69
N LEU A 324 -9.85 -2.06 34.60
CA LEU A 324 -8.90 -3.15 34.50
C LEU A 324 -7.50 -2.52 34.37
N SER A 325 -6.93 -2.09 35.49
CA SER A 325 -5.49 -1.83 35.65
C SER A 325 -4.74 -3.16 35.61
N LEU A 326 -4.88 -3.87 34.51
CA LEU A 326 -4.37 -5.22 34.40
C LEU A 326 -2.86 -5.14 34.36
N SER A 327 -2.24 -5.66 35.42
CA SER A 327 -0.85 -6.09 35.32
C SER A 327 -0.71 -7.03 34.11
N LEU A 328 0.44 -6.99 33.43
CA LEU A 328 0.72 -7.85 32.26
C LEU A 328 0.37 -9.33 32.53
N ILE A 329 0.48 -9.76 33.78
CA ILE A 329 0.16 -11.10 34.30
C ILE A 329 -1.32 -11.43 34.19
N GLN A 330 -2.22 -10.49 34.51
CA GLN A 330 -3.66 -10.73 34.43
C GLN A 330 -4.15 -10.79 32.98
N LEU A 331 -3.59 -9.94 32.09
CA LEU A 331 -3.81 -10.01 30.64
C LEU A 331 -3.33 -11.34 30.05
N LEU A 332 -2.13 -11.80 30.44
CA LEU A 332 -1.61 -13.11 30.07
C LEU A 332 -2.50 -14.24 30.59
N THR A 333 -3.01 -14.15 31.81
CA THR A 333 -3.88 -15.18 32.39
C THR A 333 -5.22 -15.27 31.67
N ILE A 334 -5.86 -14.14 31.38
CA ILE A 334 -7.11 -14.10 30.60
C ILE A 334 -6.88 -14.62 29.18
N SER A 335 -5.81 -14.15 28.52
CA SER A 335 -5.45 -14.57 27.17
C SER A 335 -5.12 -16.05 27.12
N MET A 336 -4.37 -16.58 28.09
CA MET A 336 -4.05 -18.01 28.19
C MET A 336 -5.28 -18.85 28.52
N ASN A 337 -6.25 -18.33 29.29
CA ASN A 337 -7.51 -19.02 29.52
C ASN A 337 -8.38 -19.07 28.26
N ILE A 338 -8.44 -17.98 27.50
CA ILE A 338 -9.12 -17.94 26.19
C ILE A 338 -8.40 -18.88 25.21
N LEU A 339 -7.07 -18.81 25.13
CA LEU A 339 -6.26 -19.66 24.26
C LEU A 339 -6.34 -21.13 24.65
N ARG A 340 -6.35 -21.47 25.95
CA ARG A 340 -6.55 -22.85 26.44
C ARG A 340 -7.94 -23.37 26.12
N LYS A 341 -8.97 -22.52 26.25
CA LYS A 341 -10.32 -22.88 25.80
C LYS A 341 -10.31 -23.16 24.29
N LEU A 342 -9.68 -22.30 23.47
CA LEU A 342 -9.55 -22.51 22.03
C LEU A 342 -8.70 -23.74 21.65
N LEU A 343 -7.60 -24.01 22.36
CA LEU A 343 -6.71 -25.17 22.14
C LEU A 343 -7.39 -26.51 22.44
N LYS A 344 -8.28 -26.57 23.44
CA LYS A 344 -9.09 -27.77 23.71
C LYS A 344 -9.99 -28.17 22.54
N TYR A 345 -10.38 -27.23 21.68
CA TYR A 345 -11.17 -27.50 20.48
C TYR A 345 -10.31 -27.77 19.23
N LEU A 346 -9.02 -27.43 19.25
CA LEU A 346 -8.07 -27.70 18.16
C LEU A 346 -7.38 -29.07 18.28
N LEU A 347 -7.37 -29.67 19.47
CA LEU A 347 -6.76 -30.99 19.75
C LEU A 347 -7.74 -32.17 19.64
N ILE A 348 -8.97 -31.95 19.15
CA ILE A 348 -9.99 -32.99 18.92
C ILE A 348 -10.15 -33.28 17.40
N PHE A 349 -9.09 -33.09 16.60
CA PHE A 349 -9.03 -33.59 15.22
C PHE A 349 -7.75 -34.39 15.00
#